data_AF-A0A941RNQ2-F1
#
_entry.id   AF-A0A941RNQ2-F1
#
_cell.length_a   1.000
_cell.length_b   1.000
_cell.length_c   1.000
_cell.angle_alpha   90.00
_cell.angle_beta   90.00
_cell.angle_gamma   90.00
#
_symmetry.space_group_name_H-M   'P 1'
#
loop_
_entity.id
_entity.type
_entity.pdbx_description
1 polymer ?
#
loop_
_entity_poly.entity_id
_entity_poly.type
_entity_poly.pdbx_seq_one_letter_code
_entity_poly.pdbx_strand_id
1 'polypeptide(L)'
;MSRRFLVLLERAARIRELIDREQQSSSPNSIRLMRMKQVYLTISRRLRSLTEKRVIAMASAPRLRPDVVFLNVRSAPALSGHW
;
A
#
# COMPACT_ATOMS: atom_id res chain seq x y z
N MET A 1 -5.24 -6.78 -4.59
CA MET A 1 -5.31 -5.31 -4.37
C MET A 1 -6.56 -4.76 -5.07
N SER A 2 -7.30 -3.80 -4.49
CA SER A 2 -8.50 -3.25 -5.16
C SER A 2 -8.10 -2.32 -6.31
N ARG A 3 -8.78 -2.42 -7.47
CA ARG A 3 -8.57 -1.53 -8.63
C ARG A 3 -8.63 -0.05 -8.26
N ARG A 4 -9.54 0.31 -7.36
CA ARG A 4 -9.71 1.69 -6.86
C ARG A 4 -8.48 2.19 -6.08
N PHE A 5 -7.80 1.31 -5.35
CA PHE A 5 -6.59 1.67 -4.60
C PHE A 5 -5.43 1.96 -5.54
N LEU A 6 -5.22 1.10 -6.54
CA LEU A 6 -4.18 1.30 -7.56
C LEU A 6 -4.39 2.60 -8.35
N VAL A 7 -5.63 2.87 -8.78
CA VAL A 7 -5.97 4.12 -9.48
C VAL A 7 -5.70 5.36 -8.61
N LEU A 8 -6.00 5.30 -7.31
CA LEU A 8 -5.70 6.41 -6.40
C LEU A 8 -4.20 6.60 -6.18
N LEU A 9 -3.42 5.52 -6.12
CA LEU A 9 -1.96 5.57 -6.04
C LEU A 9 -1.35 6.21 -7.28
N GLU A 10 -1.74 5.77 -8.48
CA GLU A 10 -1.28 6.36 -9.74
C GLU A 10 -1.61 7.85 -9.81
N ARG A 11 -2.82 8.23 -9.38
CA ARG A 11 -3.23 9.63 -9.38
C ARG A 11 -2.44 10.46 -8.37
N ALA A 12 -2.11 9.91 -7.20
CA ALA A 12 -1.23 10.57 -6.24
C ALA A 12 0.19 10.78 -6.81
N ALA A 13 0.74 9.77 -7.49
CA ALA A 13 2.06 9.85 -8.12
C ALA A 13 2.10 10.94 -9.20
N ARG A 14 1.11 10.97 -10.10
CA ARG A 14 1.03 12.02 -11.15
C ARG A 14 0.92 13.42 -10.55
N ILE A 15 0.12 13.61 -9.50
CA ILE A 15 0.01 14.92 -8.85
C ILE A 15 1.31 15.31 -8.17
N ARG A 16 2.04 14.34 -7.59
CA ARG A 16 3.35 14.60 -7.01
C ARG A 16 4.33 15.11 -8.06
N GLU A 17 4.40 14.47 -9.22
CA GLU A 17 5.23 14.93 -10.34
C GLU A 17 4.85 16.34 -10.80
N LEU A 18 3.55 16.66 -10.87
CA LEU A 18 3.10 18.01 -11.23
C LEU A 18 3.50 19.06 -10.20
N ILE A 19 3.44 18.71 -8.91
CA ILE A 19 3.93 19.59 -7.83
C ILE A 19 5.43 19.81 -7.99
N ASP A 20 6.21 18.75 -8.16
CA ASP A 20 7.67 18.84 -8.26
C ASP A 20 8.08 19.69 -9.47
N ARG A 21 7.42 19.52 -10.63
CA ARG A 21 7.62 20.36 -11.83
C ARG A 21 7.29 21.83 -11.60
N GLU A 22 6.17 22.13 -10.95
CA GLU A 22 5.79 23.52 -10.67
C GLU A 22 6.74 24.18 -9.66
N GLN A 23 7.26 23.43 -8.68
CA GLN A 23 8.26 23.93 -7.73
C GLN A 23 9.61 24.22 -8.38
N GLN A 24 9.98 23.45 -9.41
CA GLN A 24 11.21 23.64 -10.18
C GLN A 24 11.07 24.67 -11.31
N SER A 25 9.86 25.19 -11.56
CA SER A 25 9.65 26.21 -12.59
C SER A 25 10.31 27.54 -12.19
N SER A 26 10.75 28.30 -13.20
CA SER A 26 11.41 29.61 -13.00
C SER A 26 10.48 30.66 -12.37
N SER A 27 9.17 30.47 -12.46
CA SER A 27 8.15 31.34 -11.86
C SER A 27 7.01 30.52 -11.25
N PRO A 28 7.18 29.96 -10.04
CA PRO A 28 6.19 29.09 -9.42
C PRO A 28 4.89 29.85 -9.10
N ASN A 29 3.75 29.32 -9.54
CA ASN A 29 2.46 29.86 -9.12
C ASN A 29 2.06 29.30 -7.75
N SER A 30 2.18 30.11 -6.71
CA SER A 30 1.91 29.73 -5.31
C SER A 30 0.48 29.22 -5.08
N ILE A 31 -0.52 29.85 -5.71
CA ILE A 31 -1.94 29.46 -5.60
C ILE A 31 -2.14 28.09 -6.24
N ARG A 32 -1.58 27.88 -7.43
CA ARG A 32 -1.65 26.60 -8.13
C ARG A 32 -0.97 25.49 -7.33
N LEU A 33 0.22 25.76 -6.78
CA LEU A 33 0.96 24.85 -5.90
C LEU A 33 0.16 24.46 -4.66
N MET A 34 -0.45 25.44 -3.99
CA MET A 34 -1.30 25.19 -2.83
C MET A 34 -2.47 24.26 -3.19
N ARG A 35 -3.17 24.54 -4.30
CA ARG A 35 -4.29 23.70 -4.76
C ARG A 35 -3.83 22.27 -5.07
N MET A 36 -2.72 22.09 -5.77
CA MET A 36 -2.19 20.76 -6.08
C MET A 36 -1.81 19.99 -4.81
N LYS A 37 -1.18 20.65 -3.83
CA LYS A 37 -0.85 20.05 -2.53
C LYS A 37 -2.09 19.67 -1.73
N GLN A 38 -3.16 20.48 -1.75
CA GLN A 38 -4.44 20.13 -1.11
C GLN A 38 -5.09 18.89 -1.74
N VAL A 39 -5.05 18.77 -3.07
CA VAL A 39 -5.55 17.59 -3.77
C VAL A 39 -4.71 16.35 -3.39
N TYR A 40 -3.38 16.47 -3.37
CA TYR A 40 -2.49 15.40 -2.95
C TYR A 40 -2.81 14.90 -1.53
N LEU A 41 -2.96 15.82 -0.57
CA LEU A 41 -3.33 15.47 0.81
C LEU A 41 -4.69 14.75 0.90
N THR A 42 -5.66 15.18 0.09
CA THR A 42 -6.98 14.54 0.04
C THR A 42 -6.89 13.11 -0.48
N ILE A 43 -6.09 12.86 -1.52
CA ILE A 43 -5.87 11.51 -2.05
C ILE A 43 -5.12 10.65 -1.04
N SER A 44 -4.07 11.17 -0.40
CA SER A 44 -3.31 10.47 0.63
C SER A 44 -4.18 10.06 1.82
N ARG A 45 -5.11 10.92 2.26
CA ARG A 45 -6.09 10.59 3.30
C ARG A 45 -7.01 9.43 2.87
N ARG A 46 -7.47 9.44 1.62
CA ARG A 46 -8.30 8.35 1.06
C ARG A 46 -7.53 7.04 0.97
N LEU A 47 -6.27 7.08 0.53
CA LEU A 47 -5.39 5.92 0.47
C LEU A 47 -5.17 5.33 1.87
N ARG A 48 -4.88 6.17 2.87
CA ARG A 48 -4.73 5.75 4.26
C ARG A 48 -5.99 5.06 4.79
N SER A 49 -7.18 5.64 4.55
CA SER A 49 -8.45 5.03 4.96
C SER A 49 -8.69 3.67 4.31
N LEU A 50 -8.33 3.49 3.03
CA LEU A 50 -8.44 2.20 2.35
C LEU A 50 -7.47 1.17 2.95
N THR A 51 -6.26 1.59 3.31
CA THR A 51 -5.28 0.73 3.99
C THR A 51 -5.75 0.35 5.40
N GLU A 52 -6.23 1.30 6.19
CA GLU A 52 -6.77 1.07 7.55
C GLU A 52 -7.93 0.08 7.52
N LYS A 53 -8.91 0.27 6.61
CA LYS A 53 -10.01 -0.69 6.43
C LYS A 53 -9.52 -2.09 6.10
N ARG A 54 -8.42 -2.22 5.34
CA ARG A 54 -7.85 -3.52 4.98
C ARG A 54 -7.09 -4.15 6.14
N VAL A 55 -6.34 -3.37 6.90
CA VAL A 55 -5.67 -3.84 8.13
C VAL A 55 -6.70 -4.31 9.14
N ILE A 56 -7.76 -3.53 9.35
CA ILE A 56 -8.89 -3.93 10.20
C ILE A 56 -9.52 -5.19 9.66
N ALA A 57 -9.86 -5.27 8.36
CA ALA A 57 -10.44 -6.48 7.78
C ALA A 57 -9.54 -7.72 7.89
N MET A 58 -8.22 -7.57 7.81
CA MET A 58 -7.26 -8.66 8.01
C MET A 58 -7.16 -9.07 9.49
N ALA A 59 -7.19 -8.11 10.41
CA ALA A 59 -7.14 -8.35 11.85
C ALA A 59 -8.48 -8.89 12.40
N SER A 60 -9.60 -8.44 11.81
CA SER A 60 -10.96 -8.80 12.19
C SER A 60 -11.49 -10.02 11.44
N ALA A 61 -10.82 -10.47 10.37
CA ALA A 61 -11.06 -11.79 9.81
C ALA A 61 -10.71 -12.81 10.90
N PRO A 62 -11.70 -13.48 11.52
CA PRO A 62 -11.40 -14.56 12.43
C PRO A 62 -10.77 -15.62 11.55
N ARG A 63 -9.50 -15.92 11.82
CA ARG A 63 -8.69 -16.97 11.18
C ARG A 63 -9.59 -18.00 10.49
N LEU A 64 -9.74 -17.88 9.17
CA LEU A 64 -10.07 -19.03 8.34
C LEU A 64 -9.05 -20.08 8.76
N ARG A 65 -9.51 -21.07 9.52
CA ARG A 65 -8.70 -22.23 9.87
C ARG A 65 -8.14 -22.76 8.55
N PRO A 66 -6.82 -22.79 8.34
CA PRO A 66 -6.29 -23.54 7.22
C PRO A 66 -6.52 -25.01 7.59
N ASP A 67 -7.57 -25.62 7.04
CA ASP A 67 -7.84 -27.05 7.24
C ASP A 67 -6.87 -27.94 6.43
N VAL A 68 -5.95 -27.34 5.67
CA VAL A 68 -4.83 -27.98 4.98
C VAL A 68 -3.81 -26.85 4.77
N VAL A 69 -2.56 -26.83 5.23
CA VAL A 69 -1.48 -27.81 5.11
C VAL A 69 -0.49 -27.58 6.28
N PHE A 70 -0.67 -28.26 7.40
CA PHE A 70 0.49 -28.68 8.19
C PHE A 70 0.79 -30.11 7.72
N LEU A 71 1.44 -30.21 6.57
CA LEU A 71 2.17 -31.41 6.17
C LEU A 71 3.22 -31.65 7.27
N ASN A 72 2.87 -32.51 8.24
CA ASN A 72 3.77 -33.39 8.97
C ASN A 72 5.24 -32.93 9.05
N VAL A 73 5.53 -31.84 9.77
CA VAL A 73 6.93 -31.49 10.15
C VAL A 73 7.38 -32.34 11.35
N ARG A 74 7.03 -33.63 11.34
CA ARG A 74 7.62 -34.67 12.19
C ARG A 74 8.24 -35.82 11.38
N SER A 75 8.24 -35.69 10.05
CA SER A 75 8.88 -36.62 9.11
C SER A 75 9.83 -35.87 8.18
N ALA A 76 10.70 -35.04 8.75
CA ALA A 76 11.97 -34.73 8.08
C ALA A 76 12.90 -35.92 8.35
N PRO A 77 13.32 -36.72 7.35
CA PRO A 77 14.39 -37.68 7.58
C PRO A 77 15.65 -36.88 7.87
N ALA A 78 16.11 -36.95 9.13
CA ALA A 78 17.41 -36.44 9.52
C ALA A 78 18.46 -37.22 8.72
N LEU A 79 19.01 -36.58 7.70
CA LEU A 79 20.29 -36.94 7.14
C LEU A 79 21.36 -36.63 8.20
N SER A 80 21.64 -37.62 9.04
CA SER A 80 22.85 -37.79 9.84
C SER A 80 23.04 -39.30 9.98
N GLY A 81 24.02 -39.95 9.37
CA GLY A 81 25.43 -39.57 9.36
C GLY A 81 26.14 -40.29 10.50
N HIS A 82 26.55 -41.53 10.23
CA HIS A 82 27.71 -42.27 10.77
C HIS A 82 27.56 -43.31 11.92
N TRP A 83 28.18 -44.47 11.62
CA TRP A 83 28.59 -45.66 12.40
C TRP A 83 27.52 -46.70 12.77
#